data_AF-A0A529ZQK3-F1
#
_entry.id   AF-A0A529ZQK3-F1
#
_cell.length_a   1.000
_cell.length_b   1.000
_cell.length_c   1.000
_cell.angle_alpha   90.00
_cell.angle_beta   90.00
_cell.angle_gamma   90.00
#
_symmetry.space_group_name_H-M   'P 1'
#
loop_
_entity.id
_entity.type
_entity.pdbx_description
1 polymer ?
#
loop_
_entity_poly.entity_id
_entity_poly.type
_entity_poly.pdbx_seq_one_letter_code
_entity_poly.pdbx_strand_id
1 'polypeptide(L)' 'AYYTFGGWKASSFGDLNQHGPDAFRFYTKTKTVTSRWPSGIKDGAEFVIPTMN' A
#
# COMPACT_ATOMS: atom_id res chain seq x y z
N ALA A 1 23.19 10.58 -16.06
CA ALA A 1 22.17 10.48 -17.13
C ALA A 1 21.18 9.41 -16.72
N TYR A 2 19.88 9.69 -16.81
CA TYR A 2 18.81 8.74 -16.48
C TYR A 2 18.18 8.28 -17.79
N TYR A 3 18.10 6.97 -17.99
CA TYR A 3 17.49 6.38 -19.17
C TYR A 3 16.39 5.43 -18.71
N THR A 4 15.24 5.50 -19.37
CA THR A 4 14.15 4.56 -19.16
C THR A 4 14.19 3.56 -20.31
N PHE A 5 14.15 2.27 -19.98
CA PHE A 5 13.98 1.20 -20.94
C PHE A 5 12.52 0.76 -20.95
N GLY A 6 12.02 0.49 -22.14
CA GLY A 6 10.66 0.00 -22.39
C GLY A 6 10.57 -0.58 -23.79
N GLY A 7 9.49 -1.29 -24.07
CA GLY A 7 9.23 -1.90 -25.37
C GLY A 7 7.80 -1.64 -25.84
N TRP A 8 7.57 -1.73 -27.14
CA TRP A 8 6.24 -1.69 -27.75
C TRP A 8 6.02 -2.89 -28.68
N LYS A 9 4.76 -3.30 -28.84
CA LYS A 9 4.32 -4.47 -29.62
C LYS A 9 4.87 -5.75 -29.02
N ALA A 10 5.71 -6.49 -29.75
CA ALA A 10 6.25 -7.78 -29.34
C ALA A 10 7.61 -7.70 -28.62
N SER A 11 8.07 -6.49 -28.26
CA SER A 11 9.41 -6.30 -27.66
C SER A 11 9.43 -6.30 -26.13
N SER A 12 8.28 -6.41 -25.46
CA SER A 12 8.17 -6.51 -24.00
C SER A 12 6.95 -7.34 -23.61
N PHE A 13 7.00 -7.94 -22.43
CA PHE A 13 5.90 -8.69 -21.84
C PHE A 13 5.50 -8.04 -20.52
N GLY A 14 4.19 -7.86 -20.30
CA GLY A 14 3.65 -7.13 -19.15
C GLY A 14 3.47 -5.64 -19.41
N ASP A 15 2.99 -4.93 -18.40
CA ASP A 15 2.50 -3.56 -18.47
C ASP A 15 3.41 -2.51 -17.80
N LEU A 16 4.41 -2.94 -17.02
CA LEU A 16 5.30 -2.06 -16.25
C LEU A 16 6.74 -2.08 -16.76
N ASN A 17 7.35 -0.90 -16.88
CA ASN A 17 8.75 -0.73 -17.28
C ASN A 17 9.75 -0.92 -16.13
N GLN A 18 11.01 -1.19 -16.48
CA GLN A 18 12.09 -1.58 -15.56
C GLN A 18 12.54 -0.47 -14.61
N HIS A 19 12.33 0.81 -14.96
CA HIS A 19 12.86 1.96 -14.23
C HIS A 19 11.79 3.02 -13.99
N GLY A 20 12.09 3.95 -13.08
CA GLY A 20 11.18 5.03 -12.72
C GLY A 20 9.98 4.55 -11.91
N PRO A 21 8.83 5.25 -11.96
CA PRO A 21 7.66 4.94 -11.17
C PRO A 21 7.10 3.52 -11.38
N ASP A 22 7.26 2.94 -12.57
CA ASP A 22 6.73 1.62 -12.90
C ASP A 22 7.45 0.50 -12.12
N ALA A 23 8.74 0.65 -11.82
CA ALA A 23 9.48 -0.29 -10.98
C ALA A 23 8.89 -0.35 -9.55
N PHE A 24 8.52 0.80 -9.00
CA PHE A 24 7.88 0.85 -7.68
C PHE A 24 6.47 0.25 -7.72
N ARG A 25 5.70 0.51 -8.77
CA ARG A 25 4.38 -0.11 -8.95
C ARG A 25 4.45 -1.63 -9.07
N PHE A 26 5.51 -2.17 -9.69
CA PHE A 26 5.68 -3.62 -9.84
C PHE A 26 5.92 -4.32 -8.48
N TYR A 27 6.74 -3.71 -7.63
CA TYR A 27 7.10 -4.28 -6.32
C TYR A 27 6.18 -3.86 -5.17
N THR A 28 5.15 -3.03 -5.41
CA THR A 28 4.24 -2.56 -4.37
C THR A 28 2.78 -2.77 -4.75
N LYS A 29 1.88 -2.70 -3.76
CA LYS A 29 0.43 -2.79 -3.97
C LYS A 29 -0.23 -1.54 -3.40
N THR A 30 -1.10 -0.92 -4.20
CA THR A 30 -1.91 0.20 -3.73
C THR A 30 -2.93 -0.28 -2.70
N LYS A 31 -2.93 0.34 -1.51
CA LYS A 31 -3.91 0.09 -0.45
C LYS A 31 -4.66 1.38 -0.15
N THR A 32 -5.98 1.35 -0.27
CA THR A 32 -6.85 2.46 0.13
C THR A 32 -7.46 2.15 1.50
N VAL A 33 -7.26 3.04 2.47
CA VAL A 33 -7.76 2.89 3.84
C VAL A 33 -8.78 3.98 4.14
N THR A 34 -9.97 3.58 4.62
CA THR A 34 -10.99 4.48 5.13
C THR A 34 -11.18 4.22 6.61
N SER A 35 -10.99 5.24 7.45
CA SER A 35 -11.14 5.15 8.91
C SER A 35 -12.15 6.17 9.42
N ARG A 36 -12.96 5.77 10.40
CA ARG A 36 -13.79 6.68 11.20
C ARG A 36 -13.55 6.40 12.68
N TRP A 37 -13.57 7.43 13.50
CA TRP A 37 -13.57 7.29 14.96
C TRP A 37 -15.00 7.46 15.49
N PRO A 38 -15.57 6.45 16.16
CA PRO A 38 -16.88 6.63 16.79
C PRO A 38 -16.77 7.63 17.96
N SER A 39 -17.83 8.40 18.20
CA SER A 39 -17.95 9.25 19.38
C SER A 39 -18.13 8.35 20.61
N GLY A 40 -17.05 8.03 21.30
CA GLY A 40 -17.04 7.14 22.48
C GLY A 40 -16.17 7.62 23.64
N ILE A 41 -15.47 8.75 23.50
CA ILE A 41 -14.61 9.29 24.57
C ILE A 41 -15.45 9.73 25.80
N LYS A 42 -16.79 9.81 25.69
CA LYS A 42 -17.66 10.16 26.81
C LYS A 42 -17.71 9.09 27.90
N ASP A 43 -17.47 7.81 27.57
CA ASP A 43 -17.67 6.69 28.50
C ASP A 43 -16.37 6.17 29.15
N GLY A 44 -15.25 6.85 28.95
CA GLY A 44 -13.94 6.47 29.50
C GLY A 44 -13.21 5.42 28.66
N ALA A 45 -12.00 5.06 29.08
CA ALA A 45 -11.18 4.09 28.36
C ALA A 45 -11.45 2.67 28.90
N GLU A 46 -12.12 1.84 28.09
CA GLU A 46 -12.30 0.42 28.40
C GLU A 46 -11.08 -0.38 27.90
N PHE A 47 -10.33 -0.95 28.84
CA PHE A 47 -9.21 -1.85 28.55
C PHE A 47 -9.52 -3.25 29.06
N VAL A 48 -9.27 -4.28 28.25
CA VAL A 48 -9.31 -5.67 28.71
C VAL A 48 -7.93 -6.01 29.29
N ILE A 49 -7.83 -6.06 30.62
CA ILE A 49 -6.63 -6.59 31.30
C ILE A 49 -6.78 -8.11 31.39
N PRO A 50 -5.85 -8.91 30.84
CA PRO A 50 -5.84 -10.36 31.05
C PRO A 50 -5.39 -10.65 32.49
N THR A 51 -6.28 -11.15 33.35
CA THR A 51 -5.91 -11.72 34.64
C THR A 51 -5.71 -13.22 34.48
N MET A 52 -4.53 -13.72 34.81
CA MET A 52 -4.28 -15.17 34.85
C MET A 52 -5.04 -15.78 36.03
N ASN A 53 -5.79 -16.85 35.77
CA ASN A 53 -6.35 -17.73 36.81
C ASN A 53 -5.27 -18.67 37.33
#